data_AF-A0AAV9ZXL7-F1
#
_entry.id   AF-A0AAV9ZXL7-F1
#
_cell.length_a   1.000
_cell.length_b   1.000
_cell.length_c   1.000
_cell.angle_alpha   90.00
_cell.angle_beta   90.00
_cell.angle_gamma   90.00
#
_symmetry.space_group_name_H-M   'P 1'
#
loop_
_entity.id
_entity.type
_entity.pdbx_description
1 polymer ?
#
loop_
_entity_poly.entity_id
_entity_poly.type
_entity_poly.pdbx_seq_one_letter_code
_entity_poly.pdbx_strand_id
1 'polypeptide(L)'
;MMVSSTPNGSMLATQAVWAGKGAGSLPTSDAEQMQEALNRGFIFSSAKSPKKGSHFSTFYTMKEWILKVIIPWLRGLVKMYDFFQSAEGRQIVQQAWRKCEVPGTAWNLSIDCLYGKDSEKALREYLREDQTLAVEIANRCGTARLSAFLAENPTALTEEEEGNFHTNDDSDVGLAILIKDALGVEVAAVEGSFSCNAPTTNLAALCDSNDGLVAADEGENMWFYTESGQRWCDVTEFDVESD
;
A
#
# COMPACT_ATOMS: atom_id res chain seq x y z
N MET A 1 11.49 19.15 1.92
CA MET A 1 10.27 18.59 2.55
C MET A 1 10.22 17.11 2.23
N MET A 2 10.03 16.22 3.20
CA MET A 2 9.87 14.79 2.93
C MET A 2 8.38 14.45 3.09
N VAL A 3 7.72 14.17 1.97
CA VAL A 3 6.36 13.67 1.96
C VAL A 3 6.45 12.16 1.77
N SER A 4 5.77 11.41 2.61
CA SER A 4 5.66 9.96 2.47
C SER A 4 4.19 9.61 2.32
N SER A 5 3.89 8.84 1.29
CA SER A 5 2.58 8.25 1.08
C SER A 5 2.66 6.75 1.29
N THR A 6 1.54 6.17 1.69
CA THR A 6 1.35 4.73 1.70
C THR A 6 0.92 4.27 0.30
N PRO A 7 1.07 2.97 -0.05
CA PRO A 7 0.62 2.44 -1.34
C PRO A 7 -0.88 2.66 -1.63
N ASN A 8 -1.71 2.88 -0.61
CA ASN A 8 -3.14 3.17 -0.78
C ASN A 8 -3.45 4.67 -0.97
N GLY A 9 -2.41 5.51 -1.12
CA GLY A 9 -2.56 6.95 -1.32
C GLY A 9 -2.76 7.76 -0.03
N SER A 10 -2.86 7.12 1.13
CA SER A 10 -2.90 7.85 2.41
C SER A 10 -1.55 8.51 2.64
N MET A 11 -1.54 9.83 2.80
CA MET A 11 -0.36 10.56 3.22
C MET A 11 -0.05 10.18 4.67
N LEU A 12 1.17 9.72 4.94
CA LEU A 12 1.67 9.62 6.30
C LEU A 12 1.86 11.03 6.86
N ALA A 13 1.99 11.13 8.19
CA ALA A 13 2.29 12.40 8.85
C ALA A 13 3.43 13.12 8.11
N THR A 14 3.13 14.30 7.60
CA THR A 14 4.05 15.07 6.76
C THR A 14 5.20 15.53 7.63
N GLN A 15 6.42 15.08 7.36
CA GLN A 15 7.59 15.63 8.03
C GLN A 15 8.10 16.82 7.22
N ALA A 16 7.74 18.02 7.67
CA ALA A 16 8.48 19.22 7.28
C ALA A 16 9.86 19.15 7.95
N VAL A 17 10.83 18.54 7.28
CA VAL A 17 12.24 18.60 7.69
C VAL A 17 12.73 20.01 7.38
N TRP A 18 12.77 20.85 8.40
CA TRP A 18 13.40 22.16 8.33
C TRP A 18 14.89 21.99 8.56
N ALA A 19 15.68 22.15 7.50
CA ALA A 19 17.13 22.12 7.59
C ALA A 19 17.63 23.51 8.00
N GLY A 20 18.13 23.63 9.22
CA GLY A 20 18.86 24.81 9.63
C GLY A 20 19.89 24.52 10.70
N LYS A 21 20.86 25.43 10.78
CA LYS A 21 22.15 25.22 11.44
C LYS A 21 22.04 24.99 12.96
N GLY A 22 20.93 25.38 13.58
CA GLY A 22 20.71 25.23 15.02
C GLY A 22 19.27 25.51 15.46
N ALA A 23 19.07 25.63 16.77
CA ALA A 23 17.74 25.78 17.37
C ALA A 23 16.96 26.99 16.84
N GLY A 24 17.65 28.07 16.44
CA GLY A 24 17.01 29.26 15.85
C GLY A 24 16.45 29.05 14.44
N SER A 25 16.61 27.87 13.85
CA SER A 25 15.99 27.53 12.56
C SER A 25 14.69 26.74 12.69
N LEU A 26 14.30 26.40 13.92
CA LEU A 26 12.98 25.85 14.20
C LEU A 26 12.07 27.01 14.64
N PRO A 27 10.75 26.91 14.43
CA PRO A 27 9.83 27.86 15.04
C PRO A 27 10.04 27.85 16.57
N THR A 28 9.93 29.02 17.18
CA THR A 28 10.11 29.14 18.63
C THR A 28 9.00 28.38 19.36
N SER A 29 9.29 27.90 20.57
CA SER A 29 8.31 27.12 21.34
C SER A 29 7.06 27.91 21.73
N ASP A 30 7.15 29.25 21.70
CA ASP A 30 6.09 30.22 21.94
C ASP A 30 5.43 30.73 20.66
N ALA A 31 5.81 30.22 19.48
CA ALA A 31 5.17 30.58 18.23
C ALA A 31 3.66 30.29 18.29
N GLU A 32 2.87 31.17 17.67
CA GLU A 32 1.43 30.99 17.56
C GLU A 32 1.12 29.61 16.96
N GLN A 33 0.17 28.88 17.56
CA GLN A 33 -0.22 27.51 17.16
C GLN A 33 0.83 26.40 17.37
N MET A 34 2.01 26.68 17.95
CA MET A 34 3.01 25.62 18.23
C MET A 34 2.40 24.47 19.07
N GLN A 35 1.65 24.80 20.12
CA GLN A 35 1.03 23.78 20.97
C GLN A 35 -0.05 22.99 20.23
N GLU A 36 -0.81 23.63 19.35
CA GLU A 36 -1.79 22.94 18.50
C GLU A 36 -1.10 21.96 17.55
N ALA A 37 0.00 22.39 16.91
CA ALA A 37 0.79 21.53 16.04
C ALA A 37 1.34 20.32 16.80
N LEU A 38 1.92 20.51 18.00
CA LEU A 38 2.39 19.41 18.83
C LEU A 38 1.25 18.45 19.22
N ASN A 39 0.07 18.97 19.57
CA ASN A 39 -1.11 18.17 19.90
C ASN A 39 -1.62 17.36 18.69
N ARG A 40 -1.44 17.89 17.48
CA ARG A 40 -1.73 17.18 16.21
C ARG A 40 -0.63 16.20 15.80
N GLY A 41 0.44 16.06 16.59
CA GLY A 41 1.52 15.10 16.37
C GLY A 41 2.64 15.61 15.48
N PHE A 42 2.76 16.93 15.25
CA PHE A 42 3.90 17.49 14.54
C PHE A 42 5.19 17.31 15.35
N ILE A 43 6.27 16.92 14.67
CA ILE A 43 7.58 16.70 15.29
C ILE A 43 8.58 17.63 14.62
N PHE A 44 9.12 18.57 15.41
CA PHE A 44 10.15 19.50 14.96
C PHE A 44 11.53 18.96 15.37
N SER A 45 12.43 18.83 14.40
CA SER A 45 13.82 18.43 14.64
C SER A 45 14.75 19.13 13.67
N SER A 46 15.91 19.58 14.17
CA SER A 46 16.97 20.20 13.37
C SER A 46 18.10 19.21 13.15
N ALA A 47 18.54 19.02 11.90
CA ALA A 47 19.72 18.23 11.59
C ALA A 47 21.00 18.99 12.00
N LYS A 48 21.67 18.56 13.07
CA LYS A 48 23.02 19.06 13.40
C LYS A 48 24.04 18.36 12.49
N SER A 49 24.18 18.84 11.26
CA SER A 49 25.26 18.38 10.37
C SER A 49 26.54 19.18 10.64
N PRO A 50 27.71 18.53 10.86
CA PRO A 50 28.98 19.23 10.91
C PRO A 50 29.40 19.79 9.53
N LYS A 51 28.82 19.28 8.44
CA LYS A 51 29.10 19.72 7.06
C LYS A 51 28.24 20.95 6.74
N LYS A 52 28.88 22.12 6.61
CA LYS A 52 28.22 23.35 6.10
C LYS A 52 27.65 23.08 4.70
N GLY A 53 26.38 23.41 4.47
CA GLY A 53 25.70 23.24 3.17
C GLY A 53 25.07 21.87 2.92
N SER A 54 25.09 20.95 3.88
CA SER A 54 24.32 19.71 3.78
C SER A 54 22.86 19.99 4.13
N HIS A 55 22.04 20.24 3.10
CA HIS A 55 20.60 20.50 3.20
C HIS A 55 19.75 19.23 3.22
N PHE A 56 20.37 18.07 2.99
CA PHE A 56 19.67 16.79 2.91
C PHE A 56 19.55 16.11 4.27
N SER A 57 18.54 15.24 4.37
CA SER A 57 18.29 14.39 5.53
C SER A 57 19.58 13.69 5.96
N THR A 58 20.10 14.07 7.11
CA THR A 58 21.18 13.31 7.75
C THR A 58 20.67 11.93 8.18
N PHE A 59 21.58 10.96 8.32
CA PHE A 59 21.28 9.66 8.92
C PHE A 59 20.54 9.80 10.26
N TYR A 60 20.89 10.83 11.05
CA TYR A 60 20.21 11.17 12.30
C TYR A 60 18.73 11.49 12.10
N THR A 61 18.39 12.41 11.19
CA THR A 61 17.00 12.80 10.92
C THR A 61 16.17 11.66 10.35
N MET A 62 16.78 10.79 9.53
CA MET A 62 16.12 9.58 9.02
C MET A 62 15.82 8.60 10.16
N LYS A 63 16.79 8.37 11.05
CA LYS A 63 16.61 7.53 12.24
C LYS A 63 15.51 8.07 13.14
N GLU A 64 15.47 9.38 13.37
CA GLU A 64 14.40 10.00 14.15
C GLU A 64 13.03 9.84 13.49
N TRP A 65 12.93 10.03 12.18
CA TRP A 65 11.69 9.81 11.44
C TRP A 65 11.19 8.36 11.57
N ILE A 66 12.07 7.39 11.39
CA ILE A 66 11.73 5.96 11.55
C ILE A 66 11.23 5.68 12.98
N LEU A 67 11.98 6.13 13.99
CA LEU A 67 11.67 5.84 15.39
C LEU A 67 10.43 6.57 15.89
N LYS A 68 10.22 7.81 15.47
CA LYS A 68 9.16 8.68 16.01
C LYS A 68 7.88 8.69 15.17
N VAL A 69 7.95 8.35 13.88
CA VAL A 69 6.80 8.38 12.96
C VAL A 69 6.45 6.99 12.46
N ILE A 70 7.37 6.31 11.77
CA ILE A 70 7.08 5.03 11.10
C ILE A 70 6.76 3.92 12.10
N ILE A 71 7.59 3.71 13.13
CA ILE A 71 7.37 2.63 14.11
C ILE A 71 6.04 2.80 14.87
N PRO A 72 5.69 3.98 15.42
CA PRO A 72 4.39 4.17 16.06
C PRO A 72 3.22 3.96 15.12
N TRP A 73 3.31 4.43 13.87
CA TRP A 73 2.28 4.21 12.86
C TRP A 73 2.08 2.72 12.54
N LEU A 74 3.18 1.98 12.29
CA LEU A 74 3.13 0.54 12.05
C LEU A 74 2.51 -0.21 13.23
N ARG A 75 2.87 0.16 14.48
CA ARG A 75 2.25 -0.43 15.68
C ARG A 75 0.75 -0.15 15.75
N GLY A 76 0.32 1.06 15.35
CA GLY A 76 -1.10 1.41 15.24
C GLY A 76 -1.83 0.53 14.22
N LEU A 77 -1.22 0.31 13.05
CA LEU A 77 -1.77 -0.58 12.02
C LEU A 77 -1.87 -2.03 12.50
N VAL A 78 -0.83 -2.56 13.15
CA VAL A 78 -0.86 -3.92 13.69
C VAL A 78 -2.00 -4.06 14.70
N LYS A 79 -2.15 -3.11 15.63
CA LYS A 79 -3.28 -3.11 16.58
C LYS A 79 -4.64 -3.05 15.90
N MET A 80 -4.77 -2.26 14.84
CA MET A 80 -6.01 -2.17 14.06
C MET A 80 -6.30 -3.48 13.33
N TYR A 81 -5.28 -4.10 12.74
CA TYR A 81 -5.38 -5.41 12.12
C TYR A 81 -5.81 -6.47 13.13
N ASP A 82 -5.12 -6.55 14.28
CA ASP A 82 -5.47 -7.47 15.37
C ASP A 82 -6.91 -7.25 15.86
N PHE A 83 -7.34 -6.00 15.96
CA PHE A 83 -8.73 -5.67 16.26
C PHE A 83 -9.69 -6.19 15.20
N PHE A 84 -9.41 -6.03 13.90
CA PHE A 84 -10.26 -6.59 12.85
C PHE A 84 -10.24 -8.12 12.78
N GLN A 85 -9.23 -8.76 13.35
CA GLN A 85 -9.20 -10.21 13.58
C GLN A 85 -9.98 -10.66 14.85
N SER A 86 -10.48 -9.74 15.67
CA SER A 86 -11.38 -10.06 16.79
C SER A 86 -12.81 -10.36 16.32
N ALA A 87 -13.65 -10.90 17.20
CA ALA A 87 -15.06 -11.15 16.87
C ALA A 87 -15.82 -9.84 16.60
N GLU A 88 -15.58 -8.82 17.42
CA GLU A 88 -16.18 -7.50 17.32
C GLU A 88 -15.74 -6.78 16.04
N GLY A 89 -14.45 -6.84 15.72
CA GLY A 89 -13.91 -6.27 14.50
C GLY A 89 -14.49 -6.91 13.25
N ARG A 90 -14.59 -8.25 13.20
CA ARG A 90 -15.25 -8.96 12.09
C ARG A 90 -16.71 -8.58 11.93
N GLN A 91 -17.44 -8.36 13.03
CA GLN A 91 -18.83 -7.89 12.95
C GLN A 91 -18.95 -6.52 12.28
N ILE A 92 -18.03 -5.60 12.57
CA ILE A 92 -17.99 -4.28 11.91
C ILE A 92 -17.77 -4.45 10.41
N VAL A 93 -16.82 -5.29 9.99
CA VAL A 93 -16.56 -5.55 8.57
C VAL A 93 -17.78 -6.17 7.88
N GLN A 94 -18.41 -7.16 8.50
CA GLN A 94 -19.64 -7.78 7.98
C GLN A 94 -20.80 -6.77 7.85
N GLN A 95 -20.96 -5.87 8.82
CA GLN A 95 -21.96 -4.80 8.75
C GLN A 95 -21.65 -3.80 7.65
N ALA A 96 -20.38 -3.44 7.45
CA ALA A 96 -19.97 -2.55 6.37
C ALA A 96 -20.27 -3.19 5.00
N TRP A 97 -19.94 -4.47 4.82
CA TRP A 97 -20.22 -5.23 3.59
C TRP A 97 -21.72 -5.34 3.29
N ARG A 98 -22.56 -5.53 4.31
CA ARG A 98 -24.02 -5.51 4.16
C ARG A 98 -24.55 -4.16 3.68
N LYS A 99 -23.89 -3.05 4.05
CA LYS A 99 -24.26 -1.68 3.63
C LYS A 99 -23.74 -1.31 2.24
N CYS A 100 -22.81 -2.08 1.69
CA CYS A 100 -22.36 -1.93 0.30
C CYS A 100 -23.39 -2.57 -0.65
N GLU A 101 -24.57 -1.95 -0.75
CA GLU A 101 -25.68 -2.40 -1.60
C GLU A 101 -25.63 -1.79 -3.00
N VAL A 102 -26.08 -2.55 -4.00
CA VAL A 102 -26.26 -2.05 -5.37
C VAL A 102 -27.64 -1.38 -5.46
N PRO A 103 -27.72 -0.08 -5.75
CA PRO A 103 -28.98 0.66 -5.74
C PRO A 103 -30.06 0.01 -6.63
N GLY A 104 -31.26 -0.20 -6.05
CA GLY A 104 -32.39 -0.79 -6.77
C GLY A 104 -32.37 -2.32 -6.89
N THR A 105 -31.43 -3.00 -6.22
CA THR A 105 -31.37 -4.46 -6.18
C THR A 105 -31.27 -4.98 -4.75
N ALA A 106 -31.42 -6.29 -4.58
CA ALA A 106 -31.20 -6.95 -3.29
C ALA A 106 -29.72 -7.33 -3.06
N TRP A 107 -28.83 -7.03 -4.02
CA TRP A 107 -27.44 -7.48 -3.99
C TRP A 107 -26.56 -6.54 -3.16
N ASN A 108 -25.69 -7.12 -2.34
CA ASN A 108 -24.69 -6.42 -1.53
C ASN A 108 -23.43 -7.29 -1.37
N LEU A 109 -22.45 -6.84 -0.59
CA LEU A 109 -21.20 -7.60 -0.37
C LEU A 109 -21.27 -8.55 0.84
N SER A 110 -22.45 -8.80 1.40
CA SER A 110 -22.57 -9.72 2.55
C SER A 110 -22.24 -11.16 2.16
N ILE A 111 -21.83 -11.96 3.15
CA ILE A 111 -21.50 -13.38 2.94
C ILE A 111 -22.69 -14.17 2.39
N ASP A 112 -23.90 -13.88 2.89
CA ASP A 112 -25.14 -14.52 2.44
C ASP A 112 -25.43 -14.20 0.96
N CYS A 113 -25.04 -13.01 0.52
CA CYS A 113 -25.15 -12.59 -0.87
C CYS A 113 -24.03 -13.16 -1.75
N LEU A 114 -22.79 -13.27 -1.28
CA LEU A 114 -21.67 -13.76 -2.08
C LEU A 114 -21.69 -15.29 -2.26
N TYR A 115 -22.12 -16.01 -1.23
CA TYR A 115 -22.17 -17.48 -1.22
C TYR A 115 -23.60 -18.03 -1.22
N GLY A 116 -24.59 -17.17 -1.42
CA GLY A 116 -25.99 -17.56 -1.47
C GLY A 116 -26.33 -18.33 -2.74
N LYS A 117 -27.26 -19.28 -2.64
CA LYS A 117 -27.78 -20.00 -3.81
C LYS A 117 -28.45 -19.05 -4.81
N ASP A 118 -29.02 -17.95 -4.33
CA ASP A 118 -29.68 -16.95 -5.16
C ASP A 118 -28.68 -16.19 -6.04
N SER A 119 -27.52 -15.78 -5.50
CA SER A 119 -26.49 -15.10 -6.28
C SER A 119 -25.78 -16.05 -7.23
N GLU A 120 -25.55 -17.30 -6.82
CA GLU A 120 -25.03 -18.33 -7.72
C GLU A 120 -25.99 -18.54 -8.90
N LYS A 121 -27.30 -18.66 -8.64
CA LYS A 121 -28.32 -18.77 -9.68
C LYS A 121 -28.32 -17.55 -10.60
N ALA A 122 -28.28 -16.34 -10.04
CA ALA A 122 -28.25 -15.10 -10.81
C ALA A 122 -26.98 -15.00 -11.67
N LEU A 123 -25.82 -15.43 -11.17
CA LEU A 123 -24.57 -15.49 -11.92
C LEU A 123 -24.66 -16.50 -13.08
N ARG A 124 -25.25 -17.68 -12.85
CA ARG A 124 -25.47 -18.67 -13.92
C ARG A 124 -26.39 -18.11 -15.01
N GLU A 125 -27.44 -17.42 -14.64
CA GLU A 125 -28.36 -16.76 -15.60
C GLU A 125 -27.62 -15.67 -16.39
N TYR A 126 -26.88 -14.80 -15.71
CA TYR A 126 -26.09 -13.76 -16.33
C TYR A 126 -25.04 -14.30 -17.33
N LEU A 127 -24.33 -15.37 -16.96
CA LEU A 127 -23.34 -16.00 -17.86
C LEU A 127 -23.97 -16.74 -19.05
N ARG A 128 -25.25 -17.10 -18.99
CA ARG A 128 -25.96 -17.63 -20.17
C ARG A 128 -26.35 -16.52 -21.13
N GLU A 129 -26.64 -15.33 -20.61
CA GLU A 129 -26.96 -14.15 -21.41
C GLU A 129 -25.71 -13.51 -22.01
N ASP A 130 -24.66 -13.30 -21.21
CA ASP A 130 -23.39 -12.71 -21.64
C ASP A 130 -22.36 -13.78 -22.07
N GLN A 131 -22.44 -14.14 -23.34
CA GLN A 131 -21.51 -15.10 -23.95
C GLN A 131 -20.08 -14.56 -24.05
N THR A 132 -19.88 -13.25 -24.11
CA THR A 132 -18.53 -12.67 -24.19
C THR A 132 -17.78 -12.91 -22.88
N LEU A 133 -18.42 -12.60 -21.75
CA LEU A 133 -17.85 -12.87 -20.44
C LEU A 133 -17.69 -14.38 -20.19
N ALA A 134 -18.66 -15.19 -20.58
CA ALA A 134 -18.59 -16.64 -20.43
C ALA A 134 -17.37 -17.23 -21.17
N VAL A 135 -17.12 -16.79 -22.42
CA VAL A 135 -15.94 -17.22 -23.19
C VAL A 135 -14.65 -16.75 -22.53
N GLU A 136 -14.60 -15.51 -22.02
CA GLU A 136 -13.42 -15.02 -21.30
C GLU A 136 -13.10 -15.88 -20.06
N ILE A 137 -14.12 -16.18 -19.25
CA ILE A 137 -13.97 -17.04 -18.07
C ILE A 137 -13.55 -18.45 -18.48
N ALA A 138 -14.14 -19.02 -19.54
CA ALA A 138 -13.76 -20.34 -20.05
C ALA A 138 -12.29 -20.39 -20.47
N ASN A 139 -11.79 -19.34 -21.11
CA ASN A 139 -10.39 -19.25 -21.55
C ASN A 139 -9.42 -19.17 -20.36
N ARG A 140 -9.82 -18.54 -19.25
CA ARG A 140 -8.97 -18.40 -18.05
C ARG A 140 -9.07 -19.59 -17.09
N CYS A 141 -10.28 -20.09 -16.85
CA CYS A 141 -10.56 -21.10 -15.82
C CYS A 141 -10.77 -22.51 -16.38
N GLY A 142 -10.81 -22.65 -17.71
CA GLY A 142 -11.04 -23.89 -18.43
C GLY A 142 -12.53 -24.12 -18.76
N THR A 143 -12.80 -24.47 -20.02
CA THR A 143 -14.15 -24.71 -20.56
C THR A 143 -14.92 -25.79 -19.79
N ALA A 144 -14.24 -26.87 -19.39
CA ALA A 144 -14.85 -27.98 -18.64
C ALA A 144 -15.36 -27.55 -17.26
N ARG A 145 -14.65 -26.62 -16.60
CA ARG A 145 -15.04 -26.11 -15.27
C ARG A 145 -16.25 -25.20 -15.37
N LEU A 146 -16.27 -24.33 -16.38
CA LEU A 146 -17.41 -23.44 -16.62
C LEU A 146 -18.66 -24.24 -17.03
N SER A 147 -18.52 -25.25 -17.91
CA SER A 147 -19.66 -26.06 -18.33
C SER A 147 -20.25 -26.87 -17.17
N ALA A 148 -19.41 -27.41 -16.28
CA ALA A 148 -19.85 -28.07 -15.05
C ALA A 148 -20.61 -27.11 -14.13
N PHE A 149 -20.14 -25.87 -13.97
CA PHE A 149 -20.80 -24.85 -13.17
C PHE A 149 -22.17 -24.43 -13.75
N LEU A 150 -22.30 -24.31 -15.07
CA LEU A 150 -23.55 -23.90 -15.72
C LEU A 150 -24.61 -25.01 -15.77
N ALA A 151 -24.26 -26.27 -15.47
CA ALA A 151 -25.18 -27.40 -15.44
C ALA A 151 -26.19 -27.28 -14.28
N GLU A 152 -27.49 -27.34 -14.59
CA GLU A 152 -28.59 -27.09 -13.63
C GLU A 152 -28.66 -28.08 -12.46
N ASN A 153 -28.14 -29.28 -12.65
CA ASN A 153 -27.87 -30.23 -11.60
C ASN A 153 -26.36 -30.40 -11.55
N PRO A 154 -25.63 -29.71 -10.66
CA PRO A 154 -24.31 -30.21 -10.32
C PRO A 154 -24.58 -31.62 -9.80
N THR A 155 -24.18 -32.64 -10.56
CA THR A 155 -23.99 -33.97 -9.99
C THR A 155 -23.25 -33.70 -8.71
N ALA A 156 -23.88 -33.95 -7.56
CA ALA A 156 -23.29 -33.65 -6.27
C ALA A 156 -21.85 -34.15 -6.37
N LEU A 157 -20.90 -33.22 -6.30
CA LEU A 157 -19.55 -33.59 -5.92
C LEU A 157 -19.80 -34.38 -4.65
N THR A 158 -19.61 -35.68 -4.72
CA THR A 158 -19.98 -36.61 -3.66
C THR A 158 -19.46 -36.02 -2.36
N GLU A 159 -20.33 -35.91 -1.37
CA GLU A 159 -20.02 -35.37 -0.04
C GLU A 159 -18.82 -36.08 0.64
N GLU A 160 -18.28 -37.12 0.00
CA GLU A 160 -16.98 -37.75 0.31
C GLU A 160 -15.75 -36.88 0.00
N GLU A 161 -15.92 -35.74 -0.67
CA GLU A 161 -14.93 -34.64 -0.72
C GLU A 161 -15.41 -33.37 0.01
N GLU A 162 -16.10 -33.50 1.15
CA GLU A 162 -15.85 -32.58 2.29
C GLU A 162 -14.43 -32.80 2.88
N GLY A 163 -13.46 -33.09 2.01
CA GLY A 163 -12.05 -33.05 2.30
C GLY A 163 -11.67 -31.60 2.44
N ASN A 164 -11.84 -31.07 3.65
CA ASN A 164 -11.03 -29.97 4.17
C ASN A 164 -10.80 -28.85 3.14
N PHE A 165 -11.86 -28.13 2.76
CA PHE A 165 -11.79 -26.93 1.92
C PHE A 165 -11.06 -25.76 2.61
N HIS A 166 -10.25 -26.06 3.63
CA HIS A 166 -9.55 -25.14 4.51
C HIS A 166 -8.02 -25.23 4.42
N THR A 167 -7.42 -26.03 3.53
CA THR A 167 -5.95 -26.21 3.55
C THR A 167 -5.21 -26.08 2.22
N ASN A 168 -5.82 -25.59 1.16
CA ASN A 168 -5.05 -25.10 -0.01
C ASN A 168 -5.66 -23.78 -0.47
N ASP A 169 -5.63 -22.81 0.44
CA ASP A 169 -5.60 -21.43 0.04
C ASP A 169 -4.28 -21.22 -0.71
N ASP A 170 -4.33 -20.86 -2.00
CA ASP A 170 -3.13 -20.55 -2.81
C ASP A 170 -2.30 -19.39 -2.20
N SER A 171 -2.76 -18.80 -1.10
CA SER A 171 -1.97 -17.96 -0.18
C SER A 171 -0.77 -18.68 0.46
N ASP A 172 -0.71 -20.02 0.46
CA ASP A 172 0.36 -20.81 1.08
C ASP A 172 1.53 -21.16 0.13
N VAL A 173 1.66 -20.48 -1.01
CA VAL A 173 2.92 -20.56 -1.77
C VAL A 173 4.01 -19.87 -0.96
N GLY A 174 4.79 -20.67 -0.23
CA GLY A 174 5.89 -20.18 0.59
C GLY A 174 6.81 -19.27 -0.23
N LEU A 175 6.98 -18.03 0.23
CA LEU A 175 7.72 -16.97 -0.46
C LEU A 175 9.10 -17.44 -0.97
N ALA A 176 9.75 -18.37 -0.25
CA ALA A 176 11.02 -18.97 -0.64
C ALA A 176 10.96 -19.74 -1.97
N ILE A 177 9.83 -20.41 -2.28
CA ILE A 177 9.63 -21.14 -3.54
C ILE A 177 9.53 -20.15 -4.70
N LEU A 178 8.77 -19.06 -4.52
CA LEU A 178 8.64 -18.00 -5.54
C LEU A 178 9.97 -17.26 -5.78
N ILE A 179 10.74 -16.98 -4.71
CA ILE A 179 12.06 -16.34 -4.85
C ILE A 179 13.04 -17.26 -5.60
N LYS A 180 13.01 -18.57 -5.31
CA LYS A 180 13.86 -19.53 -6.01
C LYS A 180 13.48 -19.65 -7.49
N ASP A 181 12.20 -19.69 -7.80
CA ASP A 181 11.70 -19.80 -9.17
C ASP A 181 11.98 -18.52 -9.98
N ALA A 182 11.68 -17.34 -9.42
CA ALA A 182 11.83 -16.07 -10.12
C ALA A 182 13.28 -15.56 -10.21
N LEU A 183 14.10 -15.83 -9.20
CA LEU A 183 15.44 -15.23 -9.07
C LEU A 183 16.58 -16.26 -9.05
N GLY A 184 16.29 -17.56 -8.96
CA GLY A 184 17.31 -18.61 -8.88
C GLY A 184 18.11 -18.63 -7.57
N VAL A 185 17.68 -17.87 -6.56
CA VAL A 185 18.38 -17.75 -5.27
C VAL A 185 17.69 -18.61 -4.22
N GLU A 186 18.43 -19.51 -3.57
CA GLU A 186 17.92 -20.25 -2.42
C GLU A 186 17.99 -19.40 -1.15
N VAL A 187 16.83 -19.10 -0.57
CA VAL A 187 16.72 -18.45 0.74
C VAL A 187 16.40 -19.51 1.78
N ALA A 188 17.26 -19.64 2.80
CA ALA A 188 17.00 -20.56 3.91
C ALA A 188 15.68 -20.17 4.59
N ALA A 189 14.75 -21.12 4.67
CA ALA A 189 13.45 -20.90 5.30
C ALA A 189 13.66 -20.45 6.75
N VAL A 190 13.33 -19.19 7.04
CA VAL A 190 13.24 -18.72 8.42
C VAL A 190 11.90 -19.23 8.94
N GLU A 191 11.93 -20.18 9.87
CA GLU A 191 10.73 -20.61 10.60
C GLU A 191 10.21 -19.42 11.44
N GLY A 192 9.33 -18.64 10.83
CA GLY A 192 8.74 -17.46 11.43
C GLY A 192 8.00 -16.66 10.37
N SER A 193 6.67 -16.74 10.38
CA SER A 193 5.80 -15.94 9.52
C SER A 193 6.12 -14.45 9.70
N PHE A 194 6.84 -13.89 8.73
CA PHE A 194 7.10 -12.47 8.60
C PHE A 194 6.51 -12.02 7.26
N SER A 195 5.27 -11.53 7.32
CA SER A 195 4.69 -10.76 6.23
C SER A 195 5.25 -9.34 6.30
N CYS A 196 6.24 -9.07 5.46
CA CYS A 196 6.62 -7.70 5.15
C CYS A 196 7.15 -7.64 3.71
N ASN A 197 6.34 -7.04 2.84
CA ASN A 197 6.74 -6.56 1.53
C ASN A 197 7.85 -5.52 1.70
N ALA A 198 9.09 -5.90 1.48
CA ALA A 198 10.18 -4.96 1.23
C ALA A 198 10.44 -4.93 -0.29
N PRO A 199 10.44 -3.76 -0.93
CA PRO A 199 10.92 -3.66 -2.30
C PRO A 199 12.44 -3.85 -2.27
N THR A 200 12.92 -4.98 -2.78
CA THR A 200 14.34 -5.17 -3.09
C THR A 200 14.66 -4.45 -4.39
N THR A 201 15.17 -3.22 -4.29
CA THR A 201 15.96 -2.62 -5.37
C THR A 201 17.43 -2.79 -5.04
N ASN A 202 18.15 -3.41 -5.99
CA ASN A 202 19.60 -3.61 -5.93
C ASN A 202 20.29 -2.24 -5.90
N LEU A 203 20.75 -1.81 -4.72
CA LEU A 203 21.38 -0.50 -4.51
C LEU A 203 22.69 -0.32 -5.29
N ALA A 204 23.31 -1.41 -5.74
CA ALA A 204 24.62 -1.39 -6.39
C ALA A 204 24.60 -0.99 -7.87
N ALA A 205 23.42 -0.86 -8.50
CA ALA A 205 23.29 -0.56 -9.94
C ALA A 205 22.90 0.89 -10.25
N LEU A 206 22.73 1.77 -9.25
CA LEU A 206 22.11 3.09 -9.41
C LEU A 206 23.02 4.29 -9.06
N CYS A 207 24.31 4.07 -8.83
CA CYS A 207 25.24 5.16 -8.57
C CYS A 207 26.01 5.55 -9.84
N ASP A 208 25.75 6.75 -10.35
CA ASP A 208 26.71 7.52 -11.15
C ASP A 208 28.01 7.74 -10.34
N SER A 209 29.14 7.90 -11.03
CA SER A 209 30.41 8.45 -10.52
C SER A 209 30.30 9.67 -9.58
N ASN A 210 29.14 10.34 -9.50
CA ASN A 210 28.85 11.43 -8.57
C ASN A 210 28.00 11.06 -7.33
N ASP A 211 27.79 9.77 -7.03
CA ASP A 211 27.15 9.29 -5.79
C ASP A 211 25.69 9.77 -5.59
N GLY A 212 25.02 10.12 -6.69
CA GLY A 212 23.61 10.55 -6.72
C GLY A 212 22.68 9.45 -7.22
N LEU A 213 21.48 9.37 -6.64
CA LEU A 213 20.40 8.50 -7.12
C LEU A 213 19.87 9.05 -8.46
N VAL A 214 19.94 8.25 -9.52
CA VAL A 214 19.38 8.58 -10.84
C VAL A 214 18.11 7.75 -11.05
N ALA A 215 17.03 8.36 -11.56
CA ALA A 215 15.80 7.64 -11.91
C ALA A 215 16.07 6.62 -13.04
N ALA A 216 15.32 5.50 -13.08
CA ALA A 216 15.59 4.42 -14.02
C ALA A 216 15.19 4.76 -15.47
N ASP A 217 14.31 5.75 -15.65
CA ASP A 217 13.84 6.27 -16.94
C ASP A 217 13.49 7.76 -16.81
N GLU A 218 13.54 8.50 -17.93
CA GLU A 218 13.20 9.93 -17.98
C GLU A 218 11.75 10.20 -17.53
N GLY A 219 10.86 9.21 -17.67
CA GLY A 219 9.45 9.25 -17.26
C GLY A 219 9.20 9.17 -15.75
N GLU A 220 10.18 8.76 -14.94
CA GLU A 220 10.04 8.62 -13.49
C GLU A 220 10.51 9.86 -12.70
N ASN A 221 11.04 10.87 -13.42
CA ASN A 221 11.47 12.10 -12.78
C ASN A 221 10.26 12.92 -12.31
N MET A 222 10.15 13.11 -11.00
CA MET A 222 9.22 14.10 -10.45
C MET A 222 9.78 15.51 -10.65
N TRP A 223 9.21 16.23 -11.60
CA TRP A 223 9.52 17.64 -11.84
C TRP A 223 8.59 18.54 -11.05
N PHE A 224 9.14 19.57 -10.40
CA PHE A 224 8.36 20.65 -9.83
C PHE A 224 8.22 21.76 -10.85
N TYR A 225 7.00 22.27 -11.02
CA TYR A 225 6.67 23.34 -11.95
C TYR A 225 6.20 24.58 -11.19
N THR A 226 6.53 25.77 -11.71
CA THR A 226 5.98 27.05 -11.27
C THR A 226 4.49 27.17 -11.63
N GLU A 227 3.80 28.17 -11.10
CA GLU A 227 2.42 28.48 -11.50
C GLU A 227 2.30 28.82 -13.00
N SER A 228 3.38 29.30 -13.62
CA SER A 228 3.49 29.53 -15.06
C SER A 228 3.80 28.27 -15.89
N GLY A 229 3.96 27.11 -15.25
CA GLY A 229 4.24 25.83 -15.91
C GLY A 229 5.70 25.64 -16.33
N GLN A 230 6.64 26.47 -15.86
CA GLN A 230 8.08 26.27 -16.09
C GLN A 230 8.67 25.34 -15.03
N ARG A 231 9.66 24.52 -15.40
CA ARG A 231 10.35 23.68 -14.40
C ARG A 231 11.14 24.58 -13.46
N TRP A 232 11.08 24.27 -12.17
CA TRP A 232 11.66 25.12 -11.14
C TRP A 232 13.18 25.27 -11.25
N CYS A 233 13.87 24.24 -11.78
CA CYS A 233 15.31 24.25 -12.04
C CYS A 233 15.73 25.10 -13.24
N ASP A 234 14.79 25.48 -14.11
CA ASP A 234 15.06 26.26 -15.33
C ASP A 234 14.84 27.77 -15.10
N VAL A 235 14.38 28.16 -13.91
CA VAL A 235 14.23 29.57 -13.50
C VAL A 235 15.59 30.08 -13.05
N THR A 236 16.34 30.69 -13.98
CA THR A 236 17.71 31.18 -13.72
C THR A 236 17.77 32.53 -13.02
N GLU A 237 16.65 33.24 -12.89
CA GLU A 237 16.61 34.59 -12.30
C GLU A 237 15.49 34.65 -11.26
N PHE A 238 15.87 34.67 -9.98
CA PHE A 238 15.02 35.23 -8.96
C PHE A 238 15.25 36.74 -9.03
N ASP A 239 14.29 37.47 -9.59
CA ASP A 239 14.23 38.92 -9.45
C ASP A 239 14.02 39.22 -7.96
N VAL A 240 15.14 39.34 -7.22
CA VAL A 240 15.14 39.89 -5.88
C VAL A 240 14.96 41.40 -6.06
N GLU A 241 13.72 41.86 -6.09
CA GLU A 241 13.41 43.26 -5.82
C GLU A 241 13.89 43.55 -4.40
N SER A 242 15.03 44.23 -4.31
CA SER A 242 15.58 44.77 -3.08
C SER A 242 14.78 46.00 -2.69
N ASP A 243 13.89 45.84 -1.70
CA ASP A 243 13.39 46.92 -0.84
C ASP A 243 14.37 47.21 0.32
#